data_AF-A0A9K3IY67-F1
#
_entry.id   AF-A0A9K3IY67-F1
#
_cell.length_a   1.000
_cell.length_b   1.000
_cell.length_c   1.000
_cell.angle_alpha   90.00
_cell.angle_beta   90.00
_cell.angle_gamma   90.00
#
_symmetry.space_group_name_H-M   'P 1'
#
loop_
_entity.id
_entity.type
_entity.pdbx_description
1 polymer ?
#
loop_
_entity_poly.entity_id
_entity_poly.type
_entity_poly.pdbx_seq_one_letter_code
_entity_poly.pdbx_strand_id
1 'polypeptide(L)'
;MAVFVGHGTVKFPTKRGIATLQPSQEAYMVEGESYRSEEDKQRLIINPKYPEQRIRVNPSLSPETLSYLEKLLTHYSNVFAWCPEDMTGIPRSIAEHELRIPPDVKPVVQKKRSLAPERSLAACPEVEKLVSADILREVKYQSWVANPVM
;
A
#
# COMPACT_ATOMS: atom_id res chain seq x y z
N MET A 1 -11.40 12.95 -8.79
CA MET A 1 -11.78 11.53 -8.70
C MET A 1 -11.04 10.80 -9.82
N ALA A 2 -9.98 10.06 -9.48
CA ALA A 2 -9.25 9.23 -10.44
C ALA A 2 -9.91 7.84 -10.45
N VAL A 3 -10.28 7.36 -11.63
CA VAL A 3 -10.92 6.05 -11.79
C VAL A 3 -9.87 5.13 -12.39
N PHE A 4 -9.46 4.11 -11.64
CA PHE A 4 -8.57 3.06 -12.13
C PHE A 4 -9.44 2.04 -12.86
N VAL A 5 -9.33 2.00 -14.19
CA VAL A 5 -9.98 0.98 -15.02
C VAL A 5 -8.87 0.02 -15.46
N GLY A 6 -9.11 -1.29 -15.30
CA GLY A 6 -8.10 -2.34 -15.42
C GLY A 6 -7.13 -2.22 -16.60
N HIS A 7 -5.90 -2.69 -16.36
CA HIS A 7 -4.71 -2.65 -17.21
C HIS A 7 -4.14 -1.22 -17.46
N GLY A 8 -3.38 -0.76 -16.46
CA GLY A 8 -2.33 0.26 -16.59
C GLY A 8 -2.75 1.72 -16.82
N THR A 9 -4.02 2.00 -17.08
CA THR A 9 -4.44 3.35 -17.48
C THR A 9 -4.80 4.22 -16.28
N VAL A 10 -4.12 5.36 -16.13
CA VAL A 10 -4.40 6.35 -15.07
C VAL A 10 -5.10 7.56 -15.66
N LYS A 11 -6.28 7.91 -15.15
CA LYS A 11 -7.03 9.11 -15.55
C LYS A 11 -7.17 10.09 -14.39
N PHE A 12 -6.85 11.37 -14.61
CA PHE A 12 -7.03 12.40 -13.60
C PHE A 12 -7.50 13.75 -14.16
N PRO A 13 -8.22 14.56 -13.37
CA PRO A 13 -8.75 15.85 -13.83
C PRO A 13 -7.65 16.91 -13.97
N THR A 14 -7.75 17.76 -15.00
CA THR A 14 -6.91 18.94 -15.21
C THR A 14 -7.78 20.14 -15.59
N LYS A 15 -7.22 21.35 -15.55
CA LYS A 15 -7.92 22.59 -15.97
C LYS A 15 -8.41 22.58 -17.43
N ARG A 16 -7.92 21.65 -18.26
CA ARG A 16 -8.28 21.52 -19.69
C ARG A 16 -9.12 20.27 -19.99
N GLY A 17 -9.55 19.53 -18.97
CA GLY A 17 -10.29 18.27 -19.11
C GLY A 17 -9.60 17.08 -18.42
N ILE A 18 -9.94 15.85 -18.82
CA ILE A 18 -9.36 14.64 -18.22
C ILE A 18 -8.07 14.27 -18.94
N ALA A 19 -6.95 14.24 -18.20
CA ALA A 19 -5.70 13.67 -18.68
C ALA A 19 -5.74 12.15 -18.55
N THR A 20 -5.30 11.44 -19.58
CA THR A 20 -5.22 9.97 -19.62
C THR A 20 -3.77 9.58 -19.86
N LEU A 21 -3.17 8.84 -18.92
CA LEU A 21 -1.87 8.19 -19.07
C LEU A 21 -2.11 6.73 -19.44
N GLN A 22 -1.64 6.32 -20.61
CA GLN A 22 -1.60 4.91 -21.03
C GLN A 22 -0.13 4.47 -21.07
N PRO A 23 0.24 3.37 -20.40
CA PRO A 23 1.58 2.81 -20.54
C PRO A 23 1.74 2.25 -21.96
N SER A 24 2.86 2.56 -22.62
CA SER A 24 3.19 2.03 -23.95
C SER A 24 3.68 0.58 -23.87
N GLN A 25 3.61 -0.15 -24.98
CA GLN A 25 4.13 -1.54 -25.04
C GLN A 25 5.63 -1.66 -24.71
N GLU A 26 6.40 -0.60 -24.96
CA GLU A 26 7.81 -0.47 -24.61
C GLU A 26 8.05 -0.51 -23.09
N ALA A 27 7.06 -0.12 -22.27
CA ALA A 27 7.15 -0.27 -20.82
C ALA A 27 7.10 -1.74 -20.36
N TYR A 28 6.63 -2.65 -21.22
CA TYR A 28 6.56 -4.10 -20.94
C TYR A 28 7.67 -4.89 -21.64
N MET A 29 8.32 -4.32 -22.65
CA MET A 29 9.42 -4.96 -23.39
C MET A 29 10.76 -4.38 -22.95
N VAL A 30 11.16 -4.71 -21.72
CA VAL A 30 12.59 -4.72 -21.39
C VAL A 30 13.12 -6.09 -21.82
N GLU A 31 13.49 -6.23 -23.10
CA GLU A 31 14.36 -7.32 -23.53
C GLU A 31 15.76 -7.05 -22.98
N GLY A 32 16.00 -7.57 -21.78
CA GLY A 32 17.30 -7.62 -21.15
C GLY A 32 17.25 -8.73 -20.11
N GLU A 33 18.14 -9.71 -20.24
CA GLU A 33 18.26 -10.91 -19.41
C GLU A 33 18.05 -10.60 -17.91
N SER A 34 16.88 -10.96 -17.37
CA SER A 34 16.54 -10.78 -15.96
C SER A 34 17.01 -11.98 -15.14
N TYR A 35 18.33 -12.14 -15.02
CA TYR A 35 18.95 -12.95 -13.96
C TYR A 35 20.06 -12.15 -13.29
N ARG A 36 19.76 -10.94 -12.82
CA ARG A 36 20.58 -10.33 -11.77
C ARG A 36 19.99 -10.68 -10.43
N SER A 37 20.84 -11.16 -9.52
CA SER A 37 20.45 -11.56 -8.18
C SER A 37 19.75 -10.39 -7.48
N GLU A 38 18.74 -10.66 -6.64
CA GLU A 38 18.12 -9.64 -5.77
C GLU A 38 19.16 -8.93 -4.86
N GLU A 39 20.34 -9.55 -4.71
CA GLU A 39 21.47 -9.04 -3.94
C GLU A 39 22.22 -7.90 -4.65
N ASP A 40 22.09 -7.76 -5.97
CA ASP A 40 22.81 -6.76 -6.76
C ASP A 40 22.15 -5.37 -6.73
N LYS A 41 20.96 -5.24 -6.11
CA LYS A 41 20.23 -3.97 -6.04
C LYS A 41 20.81 -3.05 -4.97
N GLN A 42 21.17 -1.83 -5.37
CA GLN A 42 21.63 -0.80 -4.44
C GLN A 42 20.48 -0.41 -3.49
N ARG A 43 20.79 -0.28 -2.20
CA ARG A 43 19.80 0.03 -1.15
C ARG A 43 20.01 1.45 -0.63
N LEU A 44 19.00 2.30 -0.78
CA LEU A 44 19.03 3.68 -0.31
C LEU A 44 18.21 3.82 0.98
N ILE A 45 18.73 4.61 1.93
CA ILE A 45 18.01 5.02 3.14
C ILE A 45 17.44 6.40 2.87
N ILE A 46 16.12 6.48 2.66
CA ILE A 46 15.44 7.74 2.34
C ILE A 46 14.94 8.45 3.59
N ASN A 47 14.45 7.70 4.58
CA ASN A 47 14.02 8.25 5.86
C ASN A 47 14.94 7.76 6.99
N PRO A 48 15.78 8.64 7.56
CA PRO A 48 16.70 8.27 8.65
C PRO A 48 16.01 7.72 9.90
N LYS A 49 14.72 8.02 10.11
CA LYS A 49 13.94 7.49 11.25
C LYS A 49 13.67 5.99 11.11
N TYR A 50 13.68 5.46 9.89
CA TYR A 50 13.40 4.06 9.58
C TYR A 50 14.51 3.46 8.68
N PRO A 51 15.74 3.30 9.21
CA PRO A 51 16.92 2.89 8.42
C PRO A 51 16.82 1.47 7.86
N GLU A 52 15.94 0.65 8.43
CA GLU A 52 15.64 -0.70 7.98
C GLU A 52 14.74 -0.71 6.73
N GLN A 53 13.97 0.36 6.50
CA GLN A 53 13.08 0.51 5.35
C GLN A 53 13.85 1.08 4.15
N ARG A 54 14.61 0.23 3.47
CA ARG A 54 15.46 0.62 2.34
C ARG A 54 14.75 0.48 1.01
N ILE A 55 14.90 1.50 0.16
CA ILE A 55 14.42 1.45 -1.22
C ILE A 55 15.50 0.79 -2.10
N ARG A 56 15.08 -0.21 -2.88
CA ARG A 56 15.96 -0.89 -3.84
C ARG A 56 15.94 -0.15 -5.16
N VAL A 57 17.12 0.16 -5.68
CA VAL A 57 17.32 0.86 -6.94
C VAL A 57 18.21 0.02 -7.84
N ASN A 58 17.94 0.07 -9.15
CA ASN A 58 18.73 -0.67 -10.13
C ASN A 58 20.18 -0.14 -10.14
N PRO A 59 21.21 -0.99 -9.99
CA PRO A 59 22.61 -0.58 -10.02
C PRO A 59 23.06 -0.03 -11.38
N SER A 60 22.30 -0.23 -12.46
CA SER A 60 22.64 0.29 -13.79
C SER A 60 22.36 1.77 -13.98
N LEU A 61 21.86 2.48 -12.96
CA LEU A 61 21.67 3.93 -13.04
C LEU A 61 23.02 4.66 -13.05
N SER A 62 23.11 5.76 -13.81
CA SER A 62 24.29 6.61 -13.74
C SER A 62 24.42 7.24 -12.34
N PRO A 63 25.64 7.50 -11.85
CA PRO A 63 25.85 8.12 -10.54
C PRO A 63 25.11 9.46 -10.37
N GLU A 64 25.00 10.25 -11.44
CA GLU A 64 24.31 11.53 -11.45
C GLU A 64 22.80 11.34 -11.26
N THR A 65 22.22 10.38 -12.00
CA THR A 65 20.78 10.06 -11.93
C THR A 65 20.44 9.49 -10.56
N LEU A 66 21.30 8.63 -10.01
CA LEU A 66 21.13 8.05 -8.69
C LEU A 66 21.16 9.12 -7.60
N SER A 67 22.12 10.06 -7.67
CA SER A 67 22.19 11.18 -6.72
C SER A 67 20.95 12.09 -6.80
N TYR A 68 20.46 12.35 -8.01
CA TYR A 68 19.25 13.14 -8.20
C TYR A 68 18.01 12.43 -7.63
N LEU A 69 17.88 11.13 -7.90
CA LEU A 69 16.79 10.30 -7.38
C LEU A 69 16.80 10.25 -5.85
N GLU A 70 17.97 10.04 -5.24
CA GLU A 70 18.12 10.02 -3.78
C GLU A 70 17.68 11.34 -3.15
N LYS A 71 18.12 12.48 -3.72
CA LYS A 71 17.71 13.82 -3.27
C LYS A 71 16.21 14.03 -3.40
N LEU A 72 15.62 13.60 -4.52
CA LEU A 72 14.19 13.73 -4.77
C LEU A 72 13.37 12.92 -3.76
N LEU A 73 13.71 11.65 -3.56
CA LEU A 73 13.01 10.77 -2.63
C LEU A 73 13.15 11.24 -1.19
N THR A 74 14.33 11.72 -0.80
CA THR A 74 14.57 12.28 0.54
C THR A 74 13.74 13.55 0.75
N HIS A 75 13.66 14.43 -0.25
CA HIS A 75 12.86 15.65 -0.21
C HIS A 75 11.36 15.36 -0.06
N TYR A 76 10.85 14.35 -0.78
CA TYR A 76 9.45 13.91 -0.71
C TYR A 76 9.24 12.70 0.22
N SER A 77 10.10 12.55 1.24
CA SER A 77 10.01 11.43 2.18
C SER A 77 8.65 11.37 2.90
N ASN A 78 7.99 12.52 3.09
CA ASN A 78 6.66 12.64 3.70
C ASN A 78 5.50 12.12 2.84
N VAL A 79 5.73 11.81 1.56
CA VAL A 79 4.69 11.26 0.66
C VAL A 79 4.48 9.76 0.88
N PHE A 80 5.47 9.08 1.45
CA PHE A 80 5.41 7.65 1.74
C PHE A 80 4.85 7.38 3.14
N ALA A 81 4.21 6.22 3.30
CA ALA A 81 3.82 5.72 4.61
C ALA A 81 4.94 4.85 5.17
N TRP A 82 5.71 5.37 6.14
CA TRP A 82 6.79 4.65 6.82
C TRP A 82 6.27 3.84 8.00
N CYS A 83 5.17 4.29 8.62
CA CYS A 83 4.43 3.54 9.61
C CYS A 83 2.92 3.61 9.34
N PRO A 84 2.11 2.74 9.97
CA PRO A 84 0.66 2.75 9.78
C PRO A 84 0.02 4.11 10.04
N GLU A 85 0.57 4.90 10.97
CA GLU A 85 0.07 6.24 11.31
C GLU A 85 0.21 7.26 10.17
N ASP A 86 1.15 7.04 9.24
CA ASP A 86 1.31 7.89 8.06
C ASP A 86 0.19 7.65 7.03
N MET A 87 -0.56 6.54 7.14
CA MET A 87 -1.68 6.20 6.26
C MET A 87 -2.95 6.97 6.65
N THR A 88 -2.90 8.30 6.57
CA THR A 88 -3.96 9.24 6.99
C THR A 88 -5.29 9.14 6.22
N GLY A 89 -5.41 8.19 5.30
CA GLY A 89 -6.65 7.90 4.58
C GLY A 89 -7.22 9.08 3.78
N ILE A 90 -8.45 8.93 3.30
CA ILE A 90 -9.23 10.03 2.73
C ILE A 90 -10.34 10.37 3.72
N PRO A 91 -10.53 11.65 4.10
CA PRO A 91 -11.63 12.05 4.97
C PRO A 91 -12.98 11.56 4.44
N ARG A 92 -13.84 11.05 5.34
CA ARG A 92 -15.18 10.57 5.02
C ARG A 92 -16.05 11.60 4.30
N SER A 93 -15.82 12.89 4.56
CA SER A 93 -16.49 14.02 3.89
C SER A 93 -16.11 14.17 2.41
N ILE A 94 -14.97 13.60 1.99
CA ILE A 94 -14.48 13.63 0.61
C ILE A 94 -14.90 12.37 -0.13
N ALA A 95 -14.65 11.21 0.47
CA ALA A 95 -15.01 9.93 -0.11
C ALA A 95 -15.23 8.88 0.99
N GLU A 96 -16.28 8.09 0.82
CA GLU A 96 -16.56 6.92 1.63
C GLU A 96 -16.96 5.76 0.73
N HIS A 97 -16.53 4.56 1.09
CA HIS A 97 -16.99 3.35 0.44
C HIS A 97 -18.18 2.76 1.20
N GLU A 98 -19.29 2.56 0.52
CA GLU A 98 -20.46 1.86 1.05
C GLU A 98 -20.59 0.50 0.35
N LEU A 99 -20.61 -0.57 1.15
CA LEU A 99 -20.92 -1.91 0.68
C LEU A 99 -22.44 -2.05 0.53
N ARG A 100 -22.94 -2.07 -0.70
CA ARG A 100 -24.36 -2.32 -0.99
C ARG A 100 -24.68 -3.81 -0.83
N ILE A 101 -25.28 -4.16 0.29
CA ILE A 101 -25.72 -5.53 0.59
C ILE A 101 -27.21 -5.65 0.26
N PRO A 102 -27.64 -6.66 -0.53
CA PRO A 102 -29.06 -6.91 -0.79
C PRO A 102 -29.83 -7.19 0.51
N PRO A 103 -31.10 -6.73 0.64
CA PRO A 103 -31.85 -6.79 1.90
C PRO A 103 -32.19 -8.21 2.36
N ASP A 104 -32.14 -9.19 1.45
CA ASP A 104 -32.38 -10.61 1.71
C ASP A 104 -31.16 -11.35 2.29
N VAL A 105 -29.97 -10.75 2.23
CA VAL A 105 -28.74 -11.36 2.75
C VAL A 105 -28.68 -11.22 4.27
N LYS A 106 -28.62 -12.37 4.95
CA LYS A 106 -28.53 -12.43 6.41
C LYS A 106 -27.07 -12.31 6.89
N PRO A 107 -26.82 -11.61 8.01
CA PRO A 107 -25.51 -11.59 8.63
C PRO A 107 -25.02 -12.99 9.03
N VAL A 108 -23.73 -13.24 8.82
CA VAL A 108 -23.08 -14.51 9.18
C VAL A 108 -22.04 -14.25 10.27
N VAL A 109 -22.17 -14.98 11.38
CA VAL A 109 -21.18 -15.04 12.45
C VAL A 109 -20.44 -16.36 12.34
N GLN A 110 -19.23 -16.34 11.81
CA GLN A 110 -18.39 -17.53 11.79
C GLN A 110 -17.87 -17.83 13.20
N LYS A 111 -17.94 -19.11 13.62
CA LYS A 111 -17.34 -19.56 14.88
C LYS A 111 -15.83 -19.31 14.85
N LYS A 112 -15.31 -18.66 15.90
CA LYS A 112 -13.87 -18.39 16.08
C LYS A 112 -13.07 -19.68 15.91
N ARG A 113 -12.14 -19.69 14.96
CA ARG A 113 -11.14 -20.76 14.85
C ARG A 113 -10.03 -20.54 15.89
N SER A 114 -9.55 -21.64 16.45
CA SER A 114 -8.37 -21.57 17.31
C SER A 114 -7.16 -21.21 16.45
N LEU A 115 -6.44 -20.18 16.86
CA LEU A 115 -5.14 -19.83 16.30
C LEU A 115 -4.07 -20.49 17.16
N ALA A 116 -3.04 -21.04 16.52
CA ALA A 116 -1.87 -21.55 17.24
C ALA A 116 -1.30 -20.43 18.13
N PRO A 117 -0.83 -20.73 19.36
CA PRO A 117 -0.37 -19.71 20.30
C PRO A 117 0.66 -18.75 19.70
N GLU A 118 1.62 -19.28 18.94
CA GLU A 118 2.64 -18.49 18.23
C GLU A 118 2.01 -17.46 17.28
N ARG A 119 1.03 -17.87 16.47
CA ARG A 119 0.33 -16.98 15.54
C ARG A 119 -0.48 -15.92 16.29
N SER A 120 -1.17 -16.32 17.35
CA SER A 120 -1.94 -15.38 18.17
C SER A 120 -1.02 -14.32 18.80
N LEU A 121 0.16 -14.71 19.28
CA LEU A 121 1.14 -13.79 19.84
C LEU A 121 1.70 -12.83 18.79
N ALA A 122 1.88 -13.28 17.54
CA ALA A 122 2.31 -12.41 16.44
C ALA A 122 1.20 -11.44 15.97
N ALA A 123 -0.07 -11.83 16.06
CA ALA A 123 -1.20 -10.98 15.66
C ALA A 123 -1.45 -9.81 16.59
N CYS A 124 -1.32 -10.01 17.92
CA CYS A 124 -1.69 -8.96 18.89
C CYS A 124 -0.93 -7.64 18.65
N PRO A 125 0.40 -7.62 18.48
CA PRO A 125 1.14 -6.39 18.21
C PRO A 125 0.72 -5.72 16.89
N GLU A 126 0.43 -6.51 15.85
CA GLU A 126 -0.01 -5.95 14.56
C GLU A 126 -1.40 -5.32 14.66
N VAL A 127 -2.34 -5.97 15.36
CA VAL A 127 -3.67 -5.40 15.62
C VAL A 127 -3.55 -4.12 16.45
N GLU A 128 -2.71 -4.11 17.50
CA GLU A 128 -2.49 -2.93 18.34
C GLU A 128 -1.91 -1.74 17.54
N LYS A 129 -0.96 -1.99 16.64
CA LYS A 129 -0.43 -0.96 15.73
C LYS A 129 -1.53 -0.37 14.85
N LEU A 130 -2.36 -1.23 14.23
CA LEU A 130 -3.43 -0.78 13.33
C LEU A 130 -4.55 -0.04 14.08
N VAL A 131 -4.84 -0.41 15.33
CA VAL A 131 -5.79 0.32 16.18
C VAL A 131 -5.21 1.68 16.58
N SER A 132 -3.92 1.74 16.92
CA SER A 132 -3.24 2.99 17.28
C SER A 132 -3.20 4.00 16.12
N ALA A 133 -3.16 3.50 14.88
CA ALA A 133 -3.23 4.30 13.66
C ALA A 133 -4.66 4.66 13.20
N ASP A 134 -5.71 4.32 13.99
CA ASP A 134 -7.13 4.50 13.64
C ASP A 134 -7.57 3.82 12.31
N ILE A 135 -6.80 2.82 11.87
CA ILE A 135 -7.14 1.97 10.70
C ILE A 135 -8.16 0.91 11.12
N LEU A 136 -7.98 0.34 12.31
CA LEU A 136 -8.92 -0.60 12.93
C LEU A 136 -9.64 0.06 14.09
N ARG A 137 -10.92 -0.26 14.25
CA ARG A 137 -11.75 0.20 15.35
C ARG A 137 -12.46 -0.96 16.00
N GLU A 138 -12.51 -0.95 17.33
CA GLU A 138 -13.33 -1.90 18.08
C GLU A 138 -14.82 -1.64 17.83
N VAL A 139 -15.55 -2.70 17.48
CA VAL A 139 -17.01 -2.67 17.28
C VAL A 139 -17.64 -3.64 18.26
N LYS A 140 -18.65 -3.16 19.00
CA LYS A 140 -19.42 -3.99 19.94
C LYS A 140 -20.66 -4.56 19.25
N TYR A 141 -21.05 -5.77 19.62
CA TYR A 141 -22.29 -6.43 19.17
C TYR A 141 -22.41 -6.61 17.65
N GLN A 142 -21.32 -7.00 17.00
CA GLN A 142 -21.25 -7.27 15.56
C GLN A 142 -22.09 -8.50 15.14
N SER A 143 -22.90 -8.35 14.09
CA SER A 143 -23.67 -9.44 13.46
C SER A 143 -22.92 -10.14 12.33
N TRP A 144 -21.79 -9.57 11.89
CA TRP A 144 -20.92 -10.10 10.84
C TRP A 144 -19.56 -10.43 11.44
N VAL A 145 -19.15 -11.70 11.39
CA VAL A 145 -17.84 -12.15 11.88
C VAL A 145 -17.24 -13.12 10.88
N ALA A 146 -16.04 -12.81 10.39
CA ALA A 146 -15.23 -13.70 9.60
C ALA A 146 -14.01 -14.15 10.42
N ASN A 147 -13.55 -15.37 10.17
CA ASN A 147 -12.30 -15.84 10.77
C ASN A 147 -11.10 -15.25 10.04
N PRO A 148 -10.11 -14.68 10.75
CA PRO A 148 -8.84 -14.30 10.13
C PRO A 148 -8.07 -15.55 9.68
N VAL A 149 -7.34 -15.42 8.59
CA VAL A 149 -6.39 -16.41 8.10
C VAL A 149 -5.00 -15.79 8.22
N MET A 150 -4.10 -16.48 8.91
CA MET A 150 -2.68 -16.11 9.11
C MET A 150 -1.77 -17.26 8.77
#